data_AF-A0A6H9HGN4-F1
#
_entry.id   AF-A0A6H9HGN4-F1
#
_cell.length_a   1.000
_cell.length_b   1.000
_cell.length_c   1.000
_cell.angle_alpha   90.00
_cell.angle_beta   90.00
_cell.angle_gamma   90.00
#
_symmetry.space_group_name_H-M   'P 1'
#
loop_
_entity.id
_entity.type
_entity.pdbx_description
1 polymer ?
#
loop_
_entity_poly.entity_id
_entity_poly.type
_entity_poly.pdbx_seq_one_letter_code
_entity_poly.pdbx_strand_id
1 'polypeptide(L)'
;MTASITKDGLDALRAELSLSEIMRLIERTARWVDPETFRLLPVWYPEYRRRGLFYKSDWSEPQLNRNRETGVTIHKFEGNRYANRALTHALGLRSDDRPNWSCCHIWGVDDVTYASTNLVVQDARYYSCVANMVLLPTPLKAFTDVMPAVKAMLRACAFHTYAWRCEHDAVSSIEVLAAGHDNAYPTSWPNDHRGGLPLGTMELTPAIRRDASRRLDRIRRDLLEAGEYYPREQVRAVAEYWKIAI
;
A
#
# COMPACT_ATOMS: atom_id res chain seq x y z
N MET A 1 43.46 13.84 -3.66
CA MET A 1 42.65 14.26 -2.51
C MET A 1 41.32 13.54 -2.61
N THR A 2 41.05 12.59 -1.72
CA THR A 2 39.78 11.87 -1.65
C THR A 2 38.71 12.85 -1.18
N ALA A 3 37.70 13.12 -2.02
CA ALA A 3 36.56 13.92 -1.62
C ALA A 3 35.87 13.20 -0.45
N SER A 4 35.97 13.79 0.73
CA SER A 4 35.32 13.30 1.94
C SER A 4 33.80 13.38 1.74
N ILE A 5 33.13 12.23 1.65
CA ILE A 5 31.66 12.11 1.65
C ILE A 5 31.17 12.59 3.03
N THR A 6 31.03 13.90 3.18
CA THR A 6 30.66 14.57 4.45
C THR A 6 29.27 15.17 4.41
N LYS A 7 28.54 15.02 3.30
CA LYS A 7 27.15 15.43 3.18
C LYS A 7 26.27 14.19 3.16
N ASP A 8 25.24 14.20 4.00
CA ASP A 8 24.15 13.23 3.94
C ASP A 8 23.62 13.13 2.50
N GLY A 9 23.28 11.92 2.06
CA GLY A 9 22.87 11.68 0.68
C GLY A 9 21.58 12.41 0.29
N LEU A 10 20.66 12.63 1.24
CA LEU A 10 19.46 13.41 1.00
C LEU A 10 19.77 14.90 0.89
N ASP A 11 20.75 15.40 1.64
CA ASP A 11 21.16 16.80 1.53
C ASP A 11 21.88 17.08 0.20
N ALA A 12 22.69 16.14 -0.27
CA ALA A 12 23.26 16.20 -1.61
C ALA A 12 22.17 16.19 -2.69
N LEU A 13 21.13 15.37 -2.54
CA LEU A 13 20.03 15.30 -3.49
C LEU A 13 19.13 16.55 -3.45
N ARG A 14 18.83 17.08 -2.26
CA ARG A 14 18.03 18.30 -2.07
C ARG A 14 18.68 19.55 -2.65
N ALA A 15 20.00 19.56 -2.79
CA ALA A 15 20.72 20.64 -3.47
C ALA A 15 20.44 20.68 -4.98
N GLU A 16 20.08 19.54 -5.58
CA GLU A 16 19.90 19.38 -7.03
C GLU A 16 18.43 19.20 -7.44
N LEU A 17 17.59 18.71 -6.52
CA LEU A 17 16.20 18.36 -6.81
C LEU A 17 15.29 18.80 -5.64
N SER A 18 14.45 19.79 -5.92
CA SER A 18 13.53 20.34 -4.92
C SER A 18 12.38 19.38 -4.61
N LEU A 19 11.77 19.55 -3.43
CA LEU A 19 10.58 18.80 -3.04
C LEU A 19 9.42 19.00 -4.03
N SER A 20 9.22 20.22 -4.53
CA SER A 20 8.20 20.52 -5.55
C SER A 20 8.43 19.77 -6.86
N GLU A 21 9.68 19.61 -7.29
CA GLU A 21 10.00 18.84 -8.50
C GLU A 21 9.75 17.35 -8.31
N ILE A 22 10.10 16.80 -7.15
CA ILE A 22 9.77 15.40 -6.78
C ILE A 22 8.25 15.21 -6.80
N MET A 23 7.51 16.11 -6.15
CA MET A 23 6.05 16.03 -6.09
C MET A 23 5.39 16.19 -7.44
N ARG A 24 5.92 17.03 -8.33
CA ARG A 24 5.45 17.13 -9.73
C ARG A 24 5.65 15.83 -10.51
N LEU A 25 6.77 15.12 -10.30
CA LEU A 25 6.99 13.80 -10.91
C LEU A 25 5.99 12.78 -10.37
N ILE A 26 5.77 12.76 -9.05
CA ILE A 26 4.79 11.88 -8.41
C ILE A 26 3.37 12.18 -8.89
N GLU A 27 2.95 13.45 -8.91
CA GLU A 27 1.64 13.89 -9.38
C GLU A 27 1.31 13.32 -10.77
N ARG A 28 2.26 13.42 -11.71
CA ARG A 28 2.05 13.01 -13.11
C ARG A 28 2.10 11.50 -13.32
N THR A 29 2.74 10.77 -12.42
CA THR A 29 3.05 9.34 -12.63
C THR A 29 2.37 8.41 -11.65
N ALA A 30 1.91 8.88 -10.49
CA ALA A 30 1.17 8.06 -9.55
C ALA A 30 -0.08 7.47 -10.21
N ARG A 31 -0.45 6.24 -9.81
CA ARG A 31 -1.76 5.67 -10.11
C ARG A 31 -2.52 5.44 -8.82
N TRP A 32 -3.73 5.96 -8.82
CA TRP A 32 -4.66 5.90 -7.70
C TRP A 32 -5.83 4.99 -8.06
N VAL A 33 -6.39 4.31 -7.06
CA VAL A 33 -7.59 3.50 -7.23
C VAL A 33 -8.79 4.44 -7.20
N ASP A 34 -9.77 4.22 -8.07
CA ASP A 34 -11.02 4.99 -8.04
C ASP A 34 -11.77 4.81 -6.69
N PRO A 35 -12.34 5.86 -6.08
CA PRO A 35 -13.10 5.74 -4.83
C PRO A 35 -14.27 4.75 -4.88
N GLU A 36 -14.92 4.57 -6.04
CA GLU A 36 -15.94 3.54 -6.25
C GLU A 36 -15.34 2.14 -6.18
N THR A 37 -14.12 1.95 -6.70
CA THR A 37 -13.40 0.67 -6.58
C THR A 37 -13.04 0.39 -5.12
N PHE A 38 -12.59 1.41 -4.38
CA PHE A 38 -12.34 1.28 -2.95
C PHE A 38 -13.61 0.92 -2.17
N ARG A 39 -14.75 1.56 -2.46
CA ARG A 39 -16.04 1.23 -1.83
C ARG A 39 -16.56 -0.16 -2.22
N LEU A 40 -16.23 -0.65 -3.41
CA LEU A 40 -16.60 -2.00 -3.84
C LEU A 40 -15.89 -3.10 -3.05
N LEU A 41 -14.58 -2.97 -2.83
CA LEU A 41 -13.79 -3.91 -2.03
C LEU A 41 -12.57 -3.19 -1.43
N PRO A 42 -12.66 -2.70 -0.19
CA PRO A 42 -11.59 -1.87 0.39
C PRO A 42 -10.34 -2.68 0.69
N VAL A 43 -10.49 -3.92 1.15
CA VAL A 43 -9.42 -4.87 1.45
C VAL A 43 -9.60 -6.13 0.63
N TRP A 44 -8.60 -6.44 -0.20
CA TRP A 44 -8.70 -7.56 -1.13
C TRP A 44 -8.23 -8.88 -0.53
N TYR A 45 -7.29 -8.86 0.42
CA TYR A 45 -6.65 -10.05 0.95
C TYR A 45 -6.63 -10.02 2.49
N PRO A 46 -7.81 -10.12 3.15
CA PRO A 46 -7.94 -10.04 4.60
C PRO A 46 -7.25 -11.19 5.36
N GLU A 47 -6.90 -12.27 4.66
CA GLU A 47 -6.21 -13.43 5.21
C GLU A 47 -4.68 -13.26 5.27
N TYR A 48 -4.15 -12.21 4.64
CA TYR A 48 -2.71 -11.93 4.60
C TYR A 48 -2.36 -10.66 5.37
N ARG A 49 -1.13 -10.65 5.89
CA ARG A 49 -0.49 -9.50 6.55
C ARG A 49 1.01 -9.62 6.37
N ARG A 50 1.75 -8.51 6.39
CA ARG A 50 3.22 -8.54 6.32
C ARG A 50 3.78 -9.35 7.49
N ARG A 51 4.83 -10.14 7.23
CA ARG A 51 5.43 -11.12 8.15
C ARG A 51 4.49 -12.25 8.60
N GLY A 52 3.28 -12.37 8.05
CA GLY A 52 2.46 -13.57 8.20
C GLY A 52 3.12 -14.77 7.51
N LEU A 53 2.88 -15.97 8.02
CA LEU A 53 3.35 -17.20 7.36
C LEU A 53 2.67 -17.35 5.99
N PHE A 54 3.42 -17.81 4.99
CA PHE A 54 2.81 -18.31 3.76
C PHE A 54 2.37 -19.75 3.95
N TYR A 55 1.23 -20.07 3.36
CA TYR A 55 0.68 -21.42 3.30
C TYR A 55 0.54 -21.87 1.86
N LYS A 56 0.35 -23.18 1.64
CA LYS A 56 -0.13 -23.67 0.34
C LYS A 56 -1.44 -22.96 -0.03
N SER A 57 -1.80 -23.00 -1.31
CA SER A 57 -2.97 -22.28 -1.85
C SER A 57 -4.31 -22.71 -1.24
N ASP A 58 -4.36 -23.89 -0.65
CA ASP A 58 -5.50 -24.47 0.06
C ASP A 58 -5.41 -24.31 1.59
N TRP A 59 -4.38 -23.64 2.11
CA TRP A 59 -4.14 -23.46 3.55
C TRP A 59 -3.96 -24.77 4.33
N SER A 60 -3.49 -25.83 3.66
CA SER A 60 -3.23 -27.14 4.28
C SER A 60 -1.96 -27.20 5.12
N GLU A 61 -0.89 -26.49 4.72
CA GLU A 61 0.37 -26.45 5.48
C GLU A 61 1.18 -25.16 5.17
N PRO A 62 2.08 -24.74 6.08
CA PRO A 62 3.01 -23.65 5.83
C PRO A 62 3.98 -23.95 4.67
N GLN A 63 4.31 -22.93 3.88
CA GLN A 63 5.37 -23.03 2.88
C GLN A 63 6.74 -22.80 3.50
N LEU A 64 7.71 -23.54 2.99
CA LEU A 64 9.08 -23.50 3.44
C LEU A 64 10.02 -23.00 2.34
N ASN A 65 11.07 -22.30 2.74
CA ASN A 65 12.22 -21.93 1.94
C ASN A 65 13.40 -22.78 2.40
N ARG A 66 13.93 -23.61 1.49
CA ARG A 66 15.14 -24.38 1.74
C ARG A 66 16.32 -23.67 1.10
N ASN A 67 17.32 -23.31 1.90
CA ASN A 67 18.59 -22.85 1.38
C ASN A 67 19.27 -24.04 0.65
N ARG A 68 19.66 -23.83 -0.61
CA ARG A 68 20.22 -24.89 -1.46
C ARG A 68 21.63 -25.30 -1.05
N GLU A 69 22.39 -24.41 -0.42
CA GLU A 69 23.78 -24.63 -0.01
C GLU A 69 23.85 -25.25 1.39
N THR A 70 23.09 -24.70 2.35
CA THR A 70 23.15 -25.14 3.75
C THR A 70 22.13 -26.22 4.09
N GLY A 71 21.14 -26.45 3.22
CA GLY A 71 20.03 -27.37 3.46
C GLY A 71 19.02 -26.92 4.53
N VAL A 72 19.30 -25.81 5.23
CA VAL A 72 18.45 -25.24 6.28
C VAL A 72 17.11 -24.82 5.69
N THR A 73 16.04 -25.16 6.40
CA THR A 73 14.67 -24.89 5.98
C THR A 73 14.02 -23.92 6.96
N ILE A 74 13.49 -22.82 6.44
CA ILE A 74 12.78 -21.80 7.22
C ILE A 74 11.39 -21.56 6.63
N HIS A 75 10.46 -21.07 7.45
CA HIS A 75 9.17 -20.66 6.92
C HIS A 75 9.29 -19.50 5.94
N LYS A 76 8.47 -19.54 4.88
CA LYS A 76 8.25 -18.38 4.03
C LYS A 76 7.31 -17.41 4.73
N PHE A 77 7.62 -16.13 4.62
CA PHE A 77 6.82 -15.06 5.18
C PHE A 77 6.33 -14.10 4.09
N GLU A 78 5.16 -13.51 4.31
CA GLU A 78 4.60 -12.48 3.45
C GLU A 78 5.44 -11.20 3.53
N GLY A 79 6.07 -10.84 2.40
CA GLY A 79 6.85 -9.63 2.25
C GLY A 79 6.01 -8.40 1.87
N ASN A 80 5.16 -8.52 0.85
CA ASN A 80 4.26 -7.50 0.27
C ASN A 80 3.52 -8.03 -1.00
N ARG A 81 3.51 -9.34 -1.23
CA ARG A 81 3.01 -9.97 -2.47
C ARG A 81 1.52 -9.71 -2.65
N TYR A 82 0.72 -9.98 -1.61
CA TYR A 82 -0.72 -9.81 -1.70
C TYR A 82 -1.18 -8.35 -1.63
N ALA A 83 -0.44 -7.46 -0.96
CA ALA A 83 -0.65 -6.02 -1.08
C ALA A 83 -0.42 -5.53 -2.52
N ASN A 84 0.69 -5.96 -3.15
CA ASN A 84 0.94 -5.64 -4.57
C ASN A 84 -0.16 -6.19 -5.48
N ARG A 85 -0.61 -7.42 -5.23
CA ARG A 85 -1.67 -8.06 -6.01
C ARG A 85 -3.01 -7.34 -5.85
N ALA A 86 -3.38 -6.93 -4.63
CA ALA A 86 -4.58 -6.13 -4.37
C ALA A 86 -4.57 -4.87 -5.22
N LEU A 87 -3.49 -4.08 -5.14
CA LEU A 87 -3.37 -2.84 -5.89
C LEU A 87 -3.40 -3.08 -7.41
N THR A 88 -2.70 -4.11 -7.91
CA THR A 88 -2.74 -4.46 -9.34
C THR A 88 -4.17 -4.64 -9.84
N HIS A 89 -4.96 -5.50 -9.18
CA HIS A 89 -6.31 -5.79 -9.62
C HIS A 89 -7.27 -4.62 -9.40
N ALA A 90 -7.10 -3.86 -8.30
CA ALA A 90 -7.90 -2.67 -8.04
C ALA A 90 -7.64 -1.54 -9.06
N LEU A 91 -6.47 -1.50 -9.68
CA LEU A 91 -6.17 -0.58 -10.79
C LEU A 91 -6.57 -1.14 -12.16
N GLY A 92 -7.14 -2.35 -12.23
CA GLY A 92 -7.50 -3.01 -13.49
C GLY A 92 -6.30 -3.50 -14.31
N LEU A 93 -5.13 -3.64 -13.66
CA LEU A 93 -3.89 -4.06 -14.30
C LEU A 93 -3.66 -5.57 -14.14
N ARG A 94 -2.68 -6.07 -14.87
CA ARG A 94 -2.08 -7.40 -14.73
C ARG A 94 -0.64 -7.27 -14.20
N SER A 95 -0.04 -8.39 -13.82
CA SER A 95 1.34 -8.36 -13.26
C SER A 95 2.38 -7.99 -14.31
N ASP A 96 2.15 -8.39 -15.55
CA ASP A 96 2.90 -8.04 -16.75
C ASP A 96 2.74 -6.58 -17.18
N ASP A 97 1.65 -5.91 -16.78
CA ASP A 97 1.41 -4.48 -17.07
C ASP A 97 2.23 -3.54 -16.17
N ARG A 98 3.05 -4.07 -15.25
CA ARG A 98 3.73 -3.30 -14.20
C ARG A 98 5.27 -3.35 -14.22
N PRO A 99 5.97 -3.29 -15.38
CA PRO A 99 7.42 -3.21 -15.39
C PRO A 99 7.87 -1.89 -14.76
N ASN A 100 8.81 -1.93 -13.81
CA ASN A 100 9.31 -0.76 -13.09
C ASN A 100 8.26 0.02 -12.28
N TRP A 101 7.16 -0.63 -11.89
CA TRP A 101 6.13 -0.05 -11.02
C TRP A 101 6.06 -0.75 -9.67
N SER A 102 6.11 0.03 -8.61
CA SER A 102 6.10 -0.46 -7.23
C SER A 102 4.89 0.04 -6.46
N CYS A 103 4.29 -0.86 -5.67
CA CYS A 103 3.31 -0.47 -4.65
C CYS A 103 4.02 0.17 -3.46
N CYS A 104 3.49 1.29 -2.99
CA CYS A 104 3.86 1.93 -1.75
C CYS A 104 2.67 1.98 -0.78
N HIS A 105 2.88 1.58 0.47
CA HIS A 105 1.95 1.85 1.55
C HIS A 105 2.18 3.25 2.10
N ILE A 106 1.15 4.09 2.10
CA ILE A 106 1.27 5.49 2.50
C ILE A 106 1.08 5.67 4.02
N TRP A 107 0.42 4.74 4.70
CA TRP A 107 0.34 4.69 6.15
C TRP A 107 1.35 3.69 6.73
N GLY A 108 2.05 4.13 7.75
CA GLY A 108 3.12 3.40 8.42
C GLY A 108 3.93 4.34 9.30
N VAL A 109 4.62 3.80 10.30
CA VAL A 109 5.48 4.56 11.21
C VAL A 109 6.53 5.32 10.39
N ASP A 110 6.61 6.63 10.59
CA ASP A 110 7.62 7.48 9.94
C ASP A 110 8.90 7.41 10.74
N ASP A 111 9.74 6.43 10.41
CA ASP A 111 11.04 6.25 11.04
C ASP A 111 12.15 6.35 10.00
N VAL A 112 12.82 7.50 10.00
CA VAL A 112 13.97 7.80 9.13
C VAL A 112 15.18 6.90 9.41
N THR A 113 15.23 6.25 10.57
CA THR A 113 16.31 5.33 10.96
C THR A 113 16.05 3.89 10.54
N TYR A 114 14.84 3.59 10.04
CA TYR A 114 14.37 2.23 9.71
C TYR A 114 14.42 1.23 10.88
N ALA A 115 14.59 1.69 12.12
CA ALA A 115 14.65 0.82 13.31
C ALA A 115 13.27 0.28 13.70
N SER A 116 12.22 1.04 13.42
CA SER A 116 10.86 0.76 13.82
C SER A 116 10.20 -0.20 12.85
N THR A 117 9.60 -1.23 13.41
CA THR A 117 8.77 -2.14 12.64
C THR A 117 7.48 -1.43 12.22
N ASN A 118 7.17 -1.40 10.92
CA ASN A 118 5.90 -0.86 10.44
C ASN A 118 4.75 -1.82 10.83
N LEU A 119 4.05 -1.48 11.92
CA LEU A 119 2.95 -2.25 12.48
C LEU A 119 1.68 -2.18 11.62
N VAL A 120 1.45 -1.07 10.90
CA VAL A 120 0.25 -0.87 10.07
C VAL A 120 0.12 -1.98 9.02
N VAL A 121 1.22 -2.32 8.34
CA VAL A 121 1.23 -3.38 7.31
C VAL A 121 1.21 -4.80 7.89
N GLN A 122 1.35 -4.95 9.21
CA GLN A 122 1.14 -6.22 9.90
C GLN A 122 -0.30 -6.38 10.38
N ASP A 123 -1.11 -5.33 10.32
CA ASP A 123 -2.53 -5.43 10.55
C ASP A 123 -3.25 -5.75 9.23
N ALA A 124 -3.96 -6.87 9.21
CA ALA A 124 -4.68 -7.34 8.02
C ALA A 124 -5.77 -6.36 7.55
N ARG A 125 -6.28 -5.49 8.45
CA ARG A 125 -7.22 -4.42 8.10
C ARG A 125 -6.61 -3.39 7.15
N TYR A 126 -5.29 -3.17 7.21
CA TYR A 126 -4.62 -2.10 6.46
C TYR A 126 -3.60 -2.61 5.45
N TYR A 127 -3.15 -3.87 5.58
CA TYR A 127 -2.11 -4.45 4.74
C TYR A 127 -2.47 -4.48 3.25
N SER A 128 -3.66 -4.94 2.89
CA SER A 128 -4.13 -4.98 1.49
C SER A 128 -5.26 -3.97 1.23
N CYS A 129 -5.34 -2.93 2.05
CA CYS A 129 -6.27 -1.81 1.87
C CYS A 129 -5.82 -0.94 0.70
N VAL A 130 -6.66 -0.80 -0.32
CA VAL A 130 -6.29 -0.09 -1.56
C VAL A 130 -6.21 1.43 -1.36
N ALA A 131 -6.95 2.00 -0.41
CA ALA A 131 -6.82 3.40 -0.01
C ALA A 131 -5.53 3.69 0.77
N ASN A 132 -4.86 2.66 1.29
CA ASN A 132 -3.55 2.75 1.92
C ASN A 132 -2.40 2.55 0.91
N MET A 133 -2.68 2.48 -0.39
CA MET A 133 -1.66 2.17 -1.38
C MET A 133 -1.71 3.10 -2.59
N VAL A 134 -0.54 3.39 -3.13
CA VAL A 134 -0.36 4.10 -4.40
C VAL A 134 0.63 3.35 -5.26
N LEU A 135 0.42 3.34 -6.57
CA LEU A 135 1.37 2.77 -7.52
C LEU A 135 2.30 3.88 -8.04
N LEU A 136 3.60 3.67 -7.91
CA LEU A 136 4.62 4.64 -8.31
C LEU A 136 5.66 3.98 -9.23
N PRO A 137 6.30 4.76 -10.13
CA PRO A 137 7.56 4.34 -10.72
C PRO A 137 8.54 3.95 -9.62
N THR A 138 9.21 2.80 -9.76
CA THR A 138 10.09 2.25 -8.72
C THR A 138 11.14 3.25 -8.20
N PRO A 139 11.78 4.09 -9.02
CA PRO A 139 12.70 5.12 -8.51
C PRO A 139 12.02 6.14 -7.59
N LEU A 140 10.78 6.55 -7.91
CA LEU A 140 10.06 7.55 -7.11
C LEU A 140 9.56 7.01 -5.78
N LYS A 141 9.36 5.69 -5.67
CA LYS A 141 9.02 5.05 -4.40
C LYS A 141 10.10 5.29 -3.33
N ALA A 142 11.37 5.38 -3.69
CA ALA A 142 12.42 5.62 -2.70
C ALA A 142 12.17 6.91 -1.90
N PHE A 143 11.62 7.95 -2.55
CA PHE A 143 11.25 9.20 -1.87
C PHE A 143 10.17 9.00 -0.81
N THR A 144 9.21 8.10 -1.03
CA THR A 144 8.17 7.82 -0.03
C THR A 144 8.72 7.11 1.21
N ASP A 145 9.84 6.39 1.07
CA ASP A 145 10.47 5.66 2.17
C ASP A 145 11.40 6.56 3.00
N VAL A 146 12.08 7.52 2.37
CA VAL A 146 13.09 8.39 3.03
C VAL A 146 12.64 9.83 3.32
N MET A 147 11.58 10.33 2.68
CA MET A 147 11.11 11.72 2.84
C MET A 147 9.71 11.77 3.46
N PRO A 148 9.60 12.02 4.78
CA PRO A 148 8.30 12.11 5.47
C PRO A 148 7.33 13.11 4.83
N ALA A 149 7.83 14.24 4.31
CA ALA A 149 7.01 15.25 3.63
C ALA A 149 6.28 14.70 2.39
N VAL A 150 6.94 13.85 1.59
CA VAL A 150 6.33 13.20 0.41
C VAL A 150 5.18 12.29 0.85
N LYS A 151 5.42 11.48 1.88
CA LYS A 151 4.41 10.57 2.42
C LYS A 151 3.24 11.30 3.07
N ALA A 152 3.48 12.42 3.76
CA ALA A 152 2.44 13.28 4.31
C ALA A 152 1.52 13.83 3.20
N MET A 153 2.08 14.33 2.09
CA MET A 153 1.28 14.81 0.96
C MET A 153 0.49 13.69 0.28
N LEU A 154 1.06 12.49 0.16
CA LEU A 154 0.33 11.31 -0.35
C LEU A 154 -0.83 10.90 0.57
N ARG A 155 -0.64 10.92 1.90
CA ARG A 155 -1.71 10.65 2.88
C ARG A 155 -2.83 11.66 2.77
N ALA A 156 -2.51 12.94 2.63
CA ALA A 156 -3.51 13.98 2.45
C ALA A 156 -4.30 13.80 1.16
N CYS A 157 -3.62 13.57 0.04
CA CYS A 157 -4.27 13.25 -1.23
C CYS A 157 -5.23 12.06 -1.09
N ALA A 158 -4.76 10.96 -0.47
CA ALA A 158 -5.59 9.79 -0.24
C ALA A 158 -6.78 10.09 0.67
N PHE A 159 -6.60 10.87 1.72
CA PHE A 159 -7.69 11.27 2.62
C PHE A 159 -8.77 12.06 1.89
N HIS A 160 -8.41 13.08 1.12
CA HIS A 160 -9.39 13.86 0.35
C HIS A 160 -10.02 13.04 -0.79
N THR A 161 -9.32 12.03 -1.31
CA THR A 161 -9.83 11.13 -2.36
C THR A 161 -10.83 10.10 -1.81
N TYR A 162 -10.54 9.49 -0.66
CA TYR A 162 -11.28 8.34 -0.13
C TYR A 162 -12.15 8.66 1.09
N ALA A 163 -12.05 9.88 1.65
CA ALA A 163 -12.60 10.25 2.95
C ALA A 163 -12.21 9.25 4.06
N TRP A 164 -10.99 8.73 3.98
CA TRP A 164 -10.50 7.65 4.84
C TRP A 164 -9.11 7.97 5.38
N ARG A 165 -8.88 7.59 6.65
CA ARG A 165 -7.56 7.62 7.30
C ARG A 165 -7.31 6.29 8.00
N CYS A 166 -6.04 5.93 8.17
CA CYS A 166 -5.69 4.75 8.93
C CYS A 166 -5.93 4.99 10.44
N GLU A 167 -6.71 4.11 11.07
CA GLU A 167 -7.06 4.19 12.49
C GLU A 167 -6.19 3.27 13.35
N HIS A 168 -5.08 2.76 12.81
CA HIS A 168 -4.14 1.96 13.58
C HIS A 168 -3.46 2.83 14.66
N ASP A 169 -3.42 2.37 15.90
CA ASP A 169 -2.88 3.12 17.05
C ASP A 169 -1.51 3.75 16.78
N ALA A 170 -0.59 2.98 16.18
CA ALA A 170 0.76 3.42 15.79
C ALA A 170 0.84 4.64 14.86
N VAL A 171 -0.24 5.03 14.18
CA VAL A 171 -0.30 6.19 13.28
C VAL A 171 -1.53 7.07 13.51
N SER A 172 -2.33 6.77 14.54
CA SER A 172 -3.58 7.47 14.86
C SER A 172 -3.39 8.95 15.20
N SER A 173 -2.19 9.31 15.67
CA SER A 173 -1.77 10.68 16.01
C SER A 173 -1.18 11.46 14.84
N ILE A 174 -0.99 10.85 13.66
CA ILE A 174 -0.46 11.55 12.49
C ILE A 174 -1.56 12.45 11.93
N GLU A 175 -1.34 13.75 11.96
CA GLU A 175 -2.24 14.74 11.35
C GLU A 175 -2.15 14.68 9.82
N VAL A 176 -3.30 14.51 9.18
CA VAL A 176 -3.42 14.45 7.72
C VAL A 176 -3.52 15.82 7.08
N LEU A 177 -4.14 16.76 7.80
CA LEU A 177 -4.63 18.04 7.30
C LEU A 177 -3.55 19.13 7.25
N ALA A 178 -2.30 18.83 7.63
CA ALA A 178 -1.19 19.77 7.46
C ALA A 178 -0.84 20.03 5.98
N ALA A 179 -1.37 19.22 5.05
CA ALA A 179 -1.17 19.36 3.61
C ALA A 179 -2.04 20.46 2.98
N GLY A 180 -1.73 21.69 3.39
CA GLY A 180 -2.14 22.93 2.72
C GLY A 180 -1.09 24.03 2.88
N HIS A 181 0.02 23.74 3.58
CA HIS A 181 1.02 24.73 3.98
C HIS A 181 2.37 24.59 3.26
N ASP A 182 2.57 23.56 2.43
CA ASP A 182 3.81 23.38 1.67
C ASP A 182 3.61 23.76 0.20
N ASN A 183 4.49 24.62 -0.33
CA ASN A 183 4.52 25.04 -1.74
C ASN A 183 4.72 23.85 -2.71
N ALA A 184 5.01 22.66 -2.20
CA ALA A 184 5.18 21.44 -2.98
C ALA A 184 3.90 20.62 -3.21
N TYR A 185 2.78 20.90 -2.51
CA TYR A 185 1.55 20.12 -2.71
C TYR A 185 0.98 20.33 -4.13
N PRO A 186 0.76 19.26 -4.91
CA PRO A 186 0.29 19.39 -6.29
C PRO A 186 -1.06 20.11 -6.39
N THR A 187 -1.15 21.07 -7.31
CA THR A 187 -2.37 21.88 -7.49
C THR A 187 -3.53 21.09 -8.07
N SER A 188 -3.25 20.02 -8.82
CA SER A 188 -4.27 19.12 -9.36
C SER A 188 -4.85 18.14 -8.34
N TRP A 189 -4.23 18.00 -7.17
CA TRP A 189 -4.70 17.08 -6.14
C TRP A 189 -5.80 17.69 -5.27
N PRO A 190 -6.76 16.87 -4.80
CA PRO A 190 -7.88 17.34 -4.01
C PRO A 190 -7.46 17.77 -2.61
N ASN A 191 -8.11 18.80 -2.08
CA ASN A 191 -7.95 19.28 -0.71
C ASN A 191 -9.27 19.87 -0.16
N ASP A 192 -9.24 20.48 1.02
CA ASP A 192 -10.43 21.07 1.65
C ASP A 192 -11.15 22.14 0.81
N HIS A 193 -10.47 22.76 -0.16
CA HIS A 193 -11.01 23.80 -1.03
C HIS A 193 -11.17 23.37 -2.49
N ARG A 194 -10.61 22.21 -2.86
CA ARG A 194 -10.58 21.70 -4.24
C ARG A 194 -11.04 20.25 -4.25
N GLY A 195 -12.22 20.02 -4.84
CA GLY A 195 -12.70 18.66 -5.11
C GLY A 195 -12.04 18.05 -6.35
N GLY A 196 -12.42 16.81 -6.65
CA GLY A 196 -11.96 16.07 -7.82
C GLY A 196 -11.11 14.86 -7.45
N LEU A 197 -10.66 14.14 -8.47
CA LEU A 197 -9.80 12.98 -8.33
C LEU A 197 -8.36 13.37 -8.69
N PRO A 198 -7.35 12.84 -7.98
CA PRO A 198 -5.97 13.11 -8.35
C PRO A 198 -5.67 12.57 -9.76
N LEU A 199 -4.74 13.23 -10.45
CA LEU A 199 -4.25 12.75 -11.74
C LEU A 199 -3.77 11.30 -11.64
N GLY A 200 -4.08 10.51 -12.67
CA GLY A 200 -3.73 9.08 -12.72
C GLY A 200 -4.68 8.17 -11.92
N THR A 201 -5.84 8.66 -11.48
CA THR A 201 -6.91 7.79 -10.94
C THR A 201 -7.42 6.85 -12.04
N MET A 202 -7.44 5.55 -11.74
CA MET A 202 -7.89 4.49 -12.64
C MET A 202 -9.36 4.18 -12.39
N GLU A 203 -10.24 4.62 -13.29
CA GLU A 203 -11.69 4.49 -13.18
C GLU A 203 -12.15 3.04 -12.97
N LEU A 204 -13.26 2.88 -12.24
CA LEU A 204 -13.90 1.58 -12.04
C LEU A 204 -14.46 1.01 -13.35
N THR A 205 -13.79 -0.02 -13.89
CA THR A 205 -14.22 -0.72 -15.10
C THR A 205 -15.01 -2.00 -14.80
N PRO A 206 -15.77 -2.55 -15.77
CA PRO A 206 -16.39 -3.87 -15.63
C PRO A 206 -15.41 -5.00 -15.32
N ALA A 207 -14.15 -4.89 -15.78
CA ALA A 207 -13.11 -5.86 -15.46
C ALA A 207 -12.73 -5.83 -13.97
N ILE A 208 -12.55 -4.64 -13.40
CA ILE A 208 -12.29 -4.45 -11.97
C ILE A 208 -13.46 -5.00 -11.14
N ARG A 209 -14.72 -4.75 -11.55
CA ARG A 209 -15.90 -5.30 -10.86
C ARG A 209 -15.89 -6.83 -10.83
N ARG A 210 -15.55 -7.47 -11.95
CA ARG A 210 -15.43 -8.94 -12.02
C ARG A 210 -14.29 -9.45 -11.13
N ASP A 211 -13.15 -8.76 -11.10
CA ASP A 211 -12.02 -9.15 -10.25
C ASP A 211 -12.36 -9.04 -8.77
N ALA A 212 -12.99 -7.95 -8.35
CA ALA A 212 -13.46 -7.76 -6.98
C ALA A 212 -14.49 -8.83 -6.58
N SER A 213 -15.48 -9.11 -7.45
CA SER A 213 -16.48 -10.17 -7.21
C SER A 213 -15.82 -11.54 -7.07
N ARG A 214 -14.94 -11.92 -8.01
CA ARG A 214 -14.21 -13.20 -7.94
C ARG A 214 -13.36 -13.30 -6.68
N ARG A 215 -12.75 -12.20 -6.24
CA ARG A 215 -11.97 -12.17 -5.01
C ARG A 215 -12.87 -12.38 -3.81
N LEU A 216 -14.00 -11.68 -3.72
CA LEU A 216 -14.97 -11.81 -2.64
C LEU A 216 -15.53 -13.23 -2.57
N ASP A 217 -15.95 -13.82 -3.70
CA ASP A 217 -16.42 -15.21 -3.76
C ASP A 217 -15.35 -16.20 -3.29
N ARG A 218 -14.07 -15.93 -3.59
CA ARG A 218 -12.98 -16.73 -3.05
C ARG A 218 -12.83 -16.58 -1.54
N ILE A 219 -13.00 -15.39 -0.96
CA ILE A 219 -13.02 -15.19 0.52
C ILE A 219 -14.13 -16.06 1.14
N ARG A 220 -15.34 -15.98 0.58
CA ARG A 220 -16.51 -16.72 1.07
C ARG A 220 -16.30 -18.23 1.02
N ARG A 221 -15.78 -18.75 -0.10
CA ARG A 221 -15.44 -20.18 -0.23
C ARG A 221 -14.35 -20.59 0.76
N ASP A 222 -13.25 -19.83 0.86
CA ASP A 222 -12.14 -20.19 1.74
C ASP A 222 -12.57 -20.19 3.23
N LEU A 223 -13.51 -19.33 3.63
CA LEU A 223 -14.08 -19.36 4.99
C LEU A 223 -14.76 -20.70 5.32
N LEU A 224 -15.34 -21.37 4.33
CA LEU A 224 -16.03 -22.65 4.47
C LEU A 224 -15.08 -23.83 4.25
N GLU A 225 -14.27 -23.78 3.19
CA GLU A 225 -13.61 -24.94 2.58
C GLU A 225 -12.09 -24.97 2.76
N ALA A 226 -11.43 -23.85 3.07
CA ALA A 226 -9.96 -23.84 3.15
C ALA A 226 -9.44 -24.70 4.32
N GLY A 227 -8.18 -25.10 4.24
CA GLY A 227 -7.50 -25.89 5.25
C GLY A 227 -7.49 -25.23 6.63
N GLU A 228 -7.00 -25.98 7.62
CA GLU A 228 -7.03 -25.59 9.03
C GLU A 228 -6.33 -24.26 9.32
N TYR A 229 -5.30 -23.92 8.53
CA TYR A 229 -4.51 -22.70 8.74
C TYR A 229 -5.13 -21.43 8.15
N TYR A 230 -6.28 -21.52 7.47
CA TYR A 230 -6.96 -20.32 6.99
C TYR A 230 -7.43 -19.47 8.17
N PRO A 231 -7.02 -18.19 8.28
CA PRO A 231 -7.24 -17.37 9.47
C PRO A 231 -8.68 -16.82 9.50
N ARG A 232 -9.65 -17.72 9.70
CA ARG A 232 -11.09 -17.42 9.61
C ARG A 232 -11.52 -16.27 10.51
N GLU A 233 -11.05 -16.26 11.76
CA GLU A 233 -11.39 -15.21 12.73
C GLU A 233 -10.85 -13.85 12.29
N GLN A 234 -9.58 -13.79 11.85
CA GLN A 234 -8.99 -12.56 11.29
C GLN A 234 -9.80 -12.07 10.09
N VAL A 235 -10.13 -12.96 9.16
CA VAL A 235 -10.88 -12.61 7.95
C VAL A 235 -12.26 -12.04 8.30
N ARG A 236 -12.96 -12.66 9.27
CA ARG A 236 -14.24 -12.15 9.76
C ARG A 236 -14.11 -10.79 10.43
N ALA A 237 -13.13 -10.61 11.31
CA ALA A 237 -12.88 -9.33 11.98
C ALA A 237 -12.54 -8.21 10.99
N VAL A 238 -11.74 -8.51 9.96
CA VAL A 238 -11.43 -7.53 8.90
C VAL A 238 -12.68 -7.20 8.08
N ALA A 239 -13.48 -8.20 7.73
CA ALA A 239 -14.73 -7.98 6.99
C ALA A 239 -15.73 -7.15 7.80
N GLU A 240 -15.85 -7.40 9.10
CA GLU A 240 -16.69 -6.61 10.01
C GLU A 240 -16.22 -5.16 10.09
N TYR A 241 -14.92 -4.93 10.33
CA TYR A 241 -14.33 -3.59 10.39
C TYR A 241 -14.62 -2.79 9.11
N TRP A 242 -14.49 -3.41 7.94
CA TRP A 242 -14.72 -2.77 6.64
C TRP A 242 -16.16 -2.86 6.13
N LYS A 243 -17.08 -3.46 6.91
CA LYS A 243 -18.49 -3.69 6.53
C LYS A 243 -18.63 -4.45 5.20
N ILE A 244 -17.74 -5.40 4.94
CA ILE A 244 -17.78 -6.28 3.77
C ILE A 244 -18.74 -7.44 4.07
N ALA A 245 -19.75 -7.62 3.22
CA ALA A 245 -20.65 -8.76 3.31
C ALA A 245 -19.95 -10.05 2.83
N ILE A 246 -19.54 -10.90 3.77
CA ILE A 246 -18.91 -12.21 3.54
C ILE A 246 -19.85 -13.35 3.92
#